data_AF-A0A962JTZ9-F1
#
_entry.id   AF-A0A962JTZ9-F1
#
_cell.length_a   1.000
_cell.length_b   1.000
_cell.length_c   1.000
_cell.angle_alpha   90.00
_cell.angle_beta   90.00
_cell.angle_gamma   90.00
#
_symmetry.space_group_name_H-M   'P 1'
#
loop_
_entity.id
_entity.type
_entity.pdbx_description
1 polymer ?
#
loop_
_entity_poly.entity_id
_entity_poly.type
_entity_poly.pdbx_seq_one_letter_code
_entity_poly.pdbx_strand_id
1 'polypeptide(L)'
;MRRLAAILYDALLITALWMMTGGLLMFINNNQIIESPLLPLLLPVLIFVFFTKFWMSNGQTLGMQTWKIKLVSIDESPVSLKQSAIRLIGAAVSWACLGLGYWWAIFDKDRLAWHDRWSDTKLVIVTPQIDQR
;
A
#
# COMPACT_ATOMS: atom_id res chain seq x y z
N MET A 1 2.82 6.15 -15.37
CA MET A 1 1.36 5.92 -15.44
C MET A 1 0.89 4.69 -14.65
N ARG A 2 1.36 3.46 -14.93
CA ARG A 2 0.85 2.23 -14.26
C ARG A 2 0.87 2.26 -12.72
N ARG A 3 1.93 2.81 -12.11
CA ARG A 3 2.05 2.93 -10.64
C ARG A 3 0.98 3.84 -10.02
N LEU A 4 0.69 4.97 -10.66
CA LEU A 4 -0.35 5.90 -10.20
C LEU A 4 -1.74 5.29 -10.33
N ALA A 5 -2.00 4.56 -11.41
CA ALA A 5 -3.27 3.86 -11.60
C ALA A 5 -3.47 2.74 -10.55
N ALA A 6 -2.42 2.00 -10.19
CA ALA A 6 -2.46 1.02 -9.11
C ALA A 6 -2.75 1.68 -7.76
N ILE A 7 -2.09 2.81 -7.45
CA ILE A 7 -2.34 3.60 -6.23
C ILE A 7 -3.80 4.06 -6.18
N LEU A 8 -4.32 4.61 -7.29
CA LEU A 8 -5.71 5.05 -7.37
C LEU A 8 -6.68 3.89 -7.13
N TYR A 9 -6.39 2.73 -7.73
CA TYR A 9 -7.21 1.53 -7.56
C TYR A 9 -7.23 1.06 -6.09
N ASP A 10 -6.06 0.94 -5.47
CA ASP A 10 -5.96 0.54 -4.06
C ASP A 10 -6.59 1.58 -3.12
N ALA A 11 -6.52 2.88 -3.46
CA ALA A 11 -7.18 3.94 -2.70
C ALA A 11 -8.71 3.77 -2.72
N LEU A 12 -9.30 3.46 -3.87
CA LEU A 12 -10.74 3.18 -3.96
C LEU A 12 -11.15 1.97 -3.11
N LEU A 13 -10.34 0.90 -3.12
CA LEU A 13 -10.58 -0.28 -2.29
C LEU A 13 -10.53 0.05 -0.79
N ILE A 14 -9.53 0.83 -0.35
CA ILE A 14 -9.41 1.27 1.04
C ILE A 14 -10.58 2.17 1.44
N THR A 15 -11.00 3.10 0.58
CA THR A 15 -12.17 3.95 0.85
C THR A 15 -13.45 3.10 0.97
N ALA A 16 -13.66 2.13 0.09
CA ALA A 16 -14.79 1.22 0.18
C ALA A 16 -14.77 0.41 1.49
N LEU A 17 -13.59 -0.10 1.88
CA LEU A 17 -13.42 -0.85 3.13
C LEU A 17 -13.65 0.03 4.37
N TRP A 18 -13.20 1.29 4.33
CA TRP A 18 -13.45 2.26 5.39
C TRP A 18 -14.94 2.57 5.55
N MET A 19 -15.64 2.83 4.43
CA MET A 19 -17.08 3.07 4.43
C MET A 19 -17.87 1.86 4.93
N MET A 20 -17.50 0.65 4.50
CA MET A 20 -18.12 -0.59 4.96
C MET A 20 -17.90 -0.81 6.46
N THR A 21 -16.69 -0.55 6.96
CA THR A 21 -16.38 -0.67 8.39
C THR A 21 -17.17 0.34 9.21
N GLY A 22 -17.22 1.61 8.79
CA GLY A 22 -18.02 2.65 9.44
C GLY A 22 -19.52 2.32 9.44
N GLY A 23 -20.05 1.89 8.30
CA GLY A 23 -21.46 1.47 8.17
C GLY A 23 -21.80 0.28 9.05
N LEU A 24 -20.93 -0.73 9.13
CA LEU A 24 -21.11 -1.90 10.01
C LEU A 24 -21.11 -1.49 11.49
N LEU A 25 -20.19 -0.61 11.90
CA LEU A 25 -20.14 -0.10 13.27
C LEU A 25 -21.42 0.67 13.63
N MET A 26 -21.93 1.52 12.72
CA MET A 26 -23.21 2.20 12.93
C MET A 26 -24.38 1.22 13.02
N PHE A 27 -24.43 0.21 12.15
CA PHE A 27 -25.47 -0.81 12.16
C PHE A 27 -25.51 -1.57 13.50
N ILE A 28 -24.35 -1.97 14.00
CA ILE A 28 -24.21 -2.63 15.32
C ILE A 28 -24.62 -1.68 16.45
N ASN A 29 -24.34 -0.39 16.30
CA ASN A 29 -24.69 0.65 17.27
C ASN A 29 -26.12 1.22 17.09
N ASN A 30 -27.04 0.44 16.52
CA ASN A 30 -28.44 0.85 16.28
C ASN A 30 -28.58 2.18 15.51
N ASN A 31 -27.72 2.40 14.51
CA ASN A 31 -27.60 3.61 13.70
C ASN A 31 -27.29 4.89 14.49
N GLN A 32 -26.82 4.77 15.74
CA GLN A 32 -26.33 5.92 16.50
C GLN A 32 -24.90 6.25 16.08
N ILE A 33 -24.60 7.55 16.03
CA ILE A 33 -23.26 8.05 15.69
C ILE A 33 -22.30 7.65 16.81
N ILE A 34 -21.17 7.03 16.43
CA ILE A 34 -20.10 6.67 17.36
C ILE A 34 -19.15 7.86 17.44
N GLU A 35 -19.26 8.63 18.51
CA GLU A 35 -18.33 9.72 18.82
C GLU A 35 -17.18 9.17 19.69
N SER A 36 -16.20 8.54 19.04
CA SER A 36 -15.00 8.05 19.70
C SER A 36 -13.75 8.66 19.08
N PRO A 37 -12.84 9.25 19.88
CA PRO A 37 -11.55 9.73 19.38
C PRO A 37 -10.68 8.59 18.85
N LEU A 38 -11.03 7.32 19.15
CA LEU A 38 -10.33 6.14 18.65
C LEU A 38 -10.78 5.72 17.26
N LEU A 39 -11.98 6.14 16.81
CA LEU A 39 -12.53 5.72 15.53
C LEU A 39 -11.61 6.11 14.35
N PRO A 40 -11.07 7.34 14.26
CA PRO A 40 -10.14 7.69 13.18
C PRO A 40 -8.83 6.88 13.19
N LEU A 41 -8.40 6.36 14.34
CA LEU A 41 -7.20 5.51 14.44
C LEU A 41 -7.39 4.14 13.79
N LEU A 42 -8.63 3.73 13.52
CA LEU A 42 -8.92 2.48 12.83
C LEU A 42 -8.48 2.52 11.36
N LEU A 43 -8.53 3.69 10.70
CA LEU A 43 -8.13 3.83 9.30
C LEU A 43 -6.64 3.51 9.05
N PRO A 44 -5.66 4.10 9.75
CA PRO A 44 -4.26 3.75 9.55
C PRO A 44 -3.97 2.28 9.91
N VAL A 45 -4.67 1.71 10.90
CA VAL A 45 -4.59 0.27 11.23
C VAL A 45 -5.08 -0.58 10.06
N LEU A 46 -6.22 -0.23 9.47
CA LEU A 46 -6.82 -0.93 8.34
C LEU A 46 -5.89 -0.88 7.12
N ILE A 47 -5.33 0.29 6.81
CA ILE A 47 -4.33 0.48 5.77
C ILE A 47 -3.10 -0.40 6.03
N PHE A 48 -2.57 -0.37 7.26
CA PHE A 48 -1.41 -1.15 7.63
C PHE A 48 -1.64 -2.65 7.45
N VAL A 49 -2.74 -3.17 7.98
CA VAL A 49 -3.11 -4.58 7.88
C VAL A 49 -3.34 -4.98 6.42
N PHE A 50 -4.06 -4.15 5.65
CA PHE A 50 -4.32 -4.40 4.24
C PHE A 50 -3.02 -4.54 3.46
N PHE A 51 -2.20 -3.49 3.39
CA PHE A 51 -0.98 -3.51 2.57
C PHE A 51 0.02 -4.57 3.02
N THR A 52 0.23 -4.70 4.33
CA THR A 52 1.17 -5.68 4.90
C THR A 52 0.76 -7.11 4.52
N LYS A 53 -0.52 -7.47 4.67
CA LYS A 53 -0.99 -8.82 4.35
C LYS A 53 -0.77 -9.15 2.87
N PHE A 54 -1.11 -8.24 1.97
CA PHE A 54 -0.96 -8.44 0.53
C PHE A 54 0.51 -8.49 0.09
N TRP A 55 1.36 -7.64 0.66
CA TRP A 55 2.79 -7.61 0.34
C TRP A 55 3.54 -8.83 0.87
N MET A 56 3.27 -9.25 2.11
CA MET A 56 3.94 -10.42 2.69
C MET A 56 3.52 -11.73 2.01
N SER A 57 2.25 -11.86 1.57
CA SER A 57 1.76 -13.08 0.96
C SER A 57 2.20 -13.24 -0.49
N ASN A 58 2.01 -12.22 -1.33
CA ASN A 58 2.17 -12.34 -2.79
C ASN A 58 3.04 -11.22 -3.39
N GLY A 59 3.49 -10.26 -2.58
CA GLY A 59 4.18 -9.07 -3.07
C GLY A 59 3.28 -8.17 -3.92
N GLN A 60 1.96 -8.35 -3.90
CA GLN A 60 1.04 -7.62 -4.77
C GLN A 60 -0.29 -7.34 -4.07
N THR A 61 -0.72 -6.09 -4.11
CA THR A 61 -2.11 -5.71 -3.85
C THR A 61 -2.97 -5.97 -5.07
N LEU A 62 -4.30 -5.91 -4.91
CA LEU A 62 -5.23 -6.06 -6.03
C LEU A 62 -4.97 -5.03 -7.14
N GLY A 63 -4.78 -3.75 -6.81
CA GLY A 63 -4.43 -2.73 -7.80
C GLY A 63 -3.11 -3.00 -8.49
N MET A 64 -2.10 -3.49 -7.76
CA MET A 64 -0.83 -3.88 -8.35
C MET A 64 -0.98 -5.06 -9.33
N GLN A 65 -1.81 -6.05 -9.01
CA GLN A 65 -2.09 -7.20 -9.90
C GLN A 65 -2.69 -6.75 -11.23
N THR A 66 -3.67 -5.84 -11.21
CA THR A 66 -4.32 -5.29 -12.42
C THR A 66 -3.32 -4.68 -13.39
N TRP A 67 -2.28 -4.03 -12.85
CA TRP A 67 -1.25 -3.34 -13.64
C TRP A 67 0.05 -4.16 -13.80
N LYS A 68 0.03 -5.44 -13.40
CA LYS A 68 1.18 -6.36 -13.44
C LYS A 68 2.41 -5.82 -12.72
N ILE A 69 2.21 -5.17 -11.57
CA ILE A 69 3.27 -4.63 -10.72
C ILE A 69 3.49 -5.60 -9.56
N LYS A 70 4.73 -5.95 -9.24
CA LYS A 70 5.08 -6.76 -8.07
C LYS A 70 6.12 -6.07 -7.21
N LEU A 71 5.87 -6.07 -5.90
CA LEU A 71 6.81 -5.67 -4.88
C LEU A 71 7.72 -6.87 -4.57
N VAL A 72 9.01 -6.65 -4.69
CA VAL A 72 10.04 -7.64 -4.37
C VAL A 72 11.05 -7.02 -3.42
N SER A 73 11.57 -7.83 -2.49
CA SER A 73 12.76 -7.45 -1.71
C SER A 73 13.95 -7.29 -2.65
N ILE A 74 14.91 -6.43 -2.30
CA ILE A 74 16.17 -6.33 -3.05
C ILE A 74 16.93 -7.66 -3.01
N ASP A 75 16.83 -8.39 -1.89
CA ASP A 75 17.47 -9.70 -1.68
C ASP A 75 16.67 -10.88 -2.27
N GLU A 76 15.68 -10.61 -3.13
CA GLU A 76 14.79 -11.60 -3.77
C GLU A 76 13.95 -12.46 -2.81
N SER A 77 14.03 -12.20 -1.50
CA SER A 77 13.21 -12.83 -0.47
C SER A 77 11.77 -12.29 -0.44
N PRO A 78 10.83 -13.04 0.18
CA PRO A 78 9.50 -12.51 0.48
C PRO A 78 9.58 -11.24 1.32
N VAL A 79 8.69 -10.27 1.05
CA VAL A 79 8.66 -9.00 1.79
C VAL A 79 8.33 -9.28 3.25
N SER A 80 9.16 -8.78 4.16
CA SER A 80 8.96 -8.95 5.60
C SER A 80 7.98 -7.92 6.20
N LEU A 81 7.51 -8.20 7.41
CA LEU A 81 6.68 -7.27 8.19
C LEU A 81 7.38 -5.92 8.40
N LYS A 82 8.67 -5.97 8.75
CA LYS A 82 9.50 -4.77 8.98
C LYS A 82 9.60 -3.91 7.72
N GLN A 83 9.85 -4.54 6.57
CA GLN A 83 9.94 -3.82 5.29
C GLN A 83 8.59 -3.18 4.92
N SER A 84 7.48 -3.91 5.12
CA SER A 84 6.13 -3.38 4.89
C SER A 84 5.83 -2.16 5.76
N ALA A 85 6.20 -2.20 7.04
CA ALA A 85 6.01 -1.09 7.97
C ALA A 85 6.84 0.14 7.58
N ILE A 86 8.14 -0.05 7.29
CA ILE A 86 9.02 1.05 6.87
C ILE A 86 8.50 1.67 5.56
N ARG A 87 8.03 0.85 4.62
CA ARG A 87 7.46 1.30 3.36
C ARG A 87 6.22 2.16 3.56
N LEU A 88 5.32 1.76 4.46
CA LEU A 88 4.11 2.54 4.79
C LEU A 88 4.45 3.86 5.49
N ILE A 89 5.36 3.85 6.45
CA ILE A 89 5.82 5.06 7.13
C ILE A 89 6.48 6.01 6.13
N GLY A 90 7.36 5.50 5.27
CA GLY A 90 8.01 6.28 4.22
C GLY A 90 7.01 6.86 3.22
N ALA A 91 5.95 6.12 2.89
CA ALA A 91 4.88 6.61 2.02
C ALA A 91 4.07 7.72 2.71
N ALA A 92 3.74 7.57 4.00
CA ALA A 92 3.07 8.60 4.79
C ALA A 92 3.90 9.88 4.90
N VAL A 93 5.21 9.76 5.16
CA VAL A 93 6.15 10.90 5.15
C VAL A 93 6.19 11.56 3.77
N SER A 94 6.26 10.76 2.70
CA SER A 94 6.25 11.28 1.33
C SER A 94 4.99 12.10 1.05
N TRP A 95 3.82 11.61 1.48
CA TRP A 95 2.54 12.32 1.37
C TRP A 95 2.48 13.59 2.23
N ALA A 96 2.97 13.53 3.47
CA ALA A 96 3.04 14.68 4.37
C ALA A 96 3.89 15.81 3.77
N CYS A 97 4.96 15.45 3.05
CA CYS A 97 5.78 16.39 2.29
C CYS A 97 5.20 16.71 0.89
N LEU A 98 3.87 16.78 0.72
CA LEU A 98 3.19 17.07 -0.56
C LEU A 98 3.59 16.15 -1.73
N GLY A 99 3.89 14.89 -1.40
CA GLY A 99 4.31 13.88 -2.38
C GLY A 99 5.79 13.96 -2.78
N LEU A 100 6.61 14.83 -2.18
CA LEU A 100 8.03 15.04 -2.54
C LEU A 100 8.84 13.74 -2.62
N GLY A 101 8.57 12.76 -1.75
CA GLY A 101 9.24 11.46 -1.80
C GLY A 101 8.90 10.60 -3.04
N TYR A 102 7.77 10.87 -3.71
CA TYR A 102 7.43 10.30 -5.02
C TYR A 102 8.14 11.07 -6.15
N TRP A 103 8.28 12.40 -6.04
CA TRP A 103 9.03 13.21 -7.01
C TRP A 103 10.52 12.91 -6.98
N TRP A 104 11.07 12.53 -5.82
CA TRP A 104 12.47 12.13 -5.69
C TRP A 104 12.85 10.98 -6.64
N ALA A 105 11.92 10.06 -6.91
CA ALA A 105 12.14 8.96 -7.86
C ALA A 105 12.40 9.42 -9.30
N ILE A 106 12.17 10.70 -9.64
CA ILE A 106 12.50 11.28 -10.95
C ILE A 106 14.00 11.65 -11.02
N PHE A 107 14.60 12.04 -9.90
CA PHE A 107 16.00 12.45 -9.79
C PHE A 107 16.94 11.31 -9.35
N ASP A 108 16.40 10.32 -8.65
CA ASP A 108 17.16 9.17 -8.18
C ASP A 108 17.57 8.26 -9.35
N LYS A 109 18.86 7.89 -9.40
CA LYS A 109 19.45 7.08 -10.48
C LYS A 109 18.80 5.70 -10.60
N ASP A 110 18.30 5.16 -9.49
CA ASP A 110 17.64 3.85 -9.43
C ASP A 110 16.11 3.97 -9.61
N ARG A 111 15.59 5.21 -9.78
CA ARG A 111 14.17 5.54 -9.84
C ARG A 111 13.36 5.02 -8.65
N LEU A 112 13.98 5.01 -7.47
CA LEU A 112 13.38 4.55 -6.22
C LEU A 112 12.80 5.74 -5.45
N ALA A 113 11.56 5.59 -4.97
CA ALA A 113 11.00 6.54 -4.02
C ALA A 113 11.61 6.35 -2.63
N TRP A 114 11.48 7.33 -1.73
CA TRP A 114 12.04 7.23 -0.36
C TRP A 114 11.60 5.95 0.37
N HIS A 115 10.33 5.58 0.22
CA HIS A 115 9.78 4.38 0.82
C HIS A 115 10.30 3.07 0.19
N ASP A 116 10.66 3.07 -1.10
CA ASP A 116 11.32 1.93 -1.74
C ASP A 116 12.72 1.74 -1.14
N ARG A 117 13.48 2.84 -1.04
CA ARG A 117 14.87 2.84 -0.58
C ARG A 117 15.02 2.50 0.89
N TRP A 118 14.16 3.01 1.75
CA TRP A 118 14.22 2.71 3.20
C TRP A 118 13.77 1.30 3.54
N SER A 119 12.92 0.70 2.71
CA SER A 119 12.39 -0.65 2.96
C SER A 119 13.21 -1.74 2.27
N ASP A 120 14.29 -1.40 1.56
CA ASP A 120 15.05 -2.33 0.71
C ASP A 120 14.12 -3.15 -0.20
N THR A 121 13.13 -2.47 -0.81
CA THR A 121 12.20 -3.10 -1.75
C THR A 121 12.12 -2.32 -3.05
N LYS A 122 11.77 -3.01 -4.13
CA LYS A 122 11.56 -2.41 -5.45
C LYS A 122 10.29 -2.96 -6.10
N LEU A 123 9.66 -2.11 -6.90
CA LEU A 123 8.52 -2.51 -7.74
C LEU A 123 9.03 -2.91 -9.13
N VAL A 124 8.74 -4.16 -9.53
CA VAL A 124 9.05 -4.72 -10.84
C VAL A 124 7.76 -4.95 -11.65
N ILE A 125 7.86 -4.91 -12.97
CA ILE A 125 6.73 -5.26 -13.85
C ILE A 125 6.82 -6.76 -14.14
N VAL A 126 5.78 -7.51 -13.77
CA VAL A 126 5.65 -8.93 -14.11
C VAL A 126 5.22 -9.02 -15.56
N THR A 127 6.18 -9.24 -16.45
CA THR A 127 5.87 -9.70 -17.82
C THR A 127 5.47 -11.17 -17.71
N PRO A 128 4.43 -11.65 -18.41
CA PRO A 128 4.19 -13.08 -18.50
C PRO A 128 5.39 -13.69 -19.23
N GLN A 129 6.37 -14.16 -18.48
CA GLN A 129 7.29 -15.16 -19.00
C GLN A 129 6.41 -16.40 -19.20
N ILE A 130 6.40 -16.90 -20.43
CA ILE A 130 5.84 -18.20 -20.78
C ILE A 130 6.40 -19.18 -19.75
N ASP A 131 5.51 -19.67 -18.90
CA ASP A 131 5.79 -20.67 -17.90
C ASP A 131 6.32 -21.92 -18.63
N GLN A 132 7.64 -22.09 -18.66
CA GLN A 132 8.27 -23.35 -19.03
C GLN A 132 8.53 -24.13 -17.75
N ARG A 133 7.49 -24.81 -17.28
CA ARG A 133 7.58 -25.99 -16.42
C ARG A 133 6.62 -27.05 -16.94
#